data_AF-A0A2K6QZ35-F1
#
_entry.id   AF-A0A2K6QZ35-F1
#
_cell.length_a   1.000
_cell.length_b   1.000
_cell.length_c   1.000
_cell.angle_alpha   90.00
_cell.angle_beta   90.00
_cell.angle_gamma   90.00
#
_symmetry.space_group_name_H-M   'P 1'
#
loop_
_entity.id
_entity.type
_entity.pdbx_description
1 polymer ?
#
loop_
_entity_poly.entity_id
_entity_poly.type
_entity_poly.pdbx_seq_one_letter_code
_entity_poly.pdbx_strand_id
1 'polypeptide(L)'
;MMSEFVLPRFIFCLIQYLREGYNEPAADGPSEKDLNKVLQLLEPQISFLEDLTKMGGAMRSVLTQVLTNQQNYKDLTSGLGENACVKKSHEKYLIALKSSGLTYPEDKLVYGVQEPSAGTSSLAVQGFVGATGTLGQVDSSDEDDQDGSQGLGKRKRVKLSSGTKDQSIMDVLKHKSFLEELLFWTIKYEFPQKMVTFLLNMLPDQEYKVAFTKTFVQHYAFIMKTLKKSHESDTMSNRIVHISVQLFSNEELARQVTEECQLLDIMVTVLLYMMESCLIKSELQDEENSLHVVVNCGEALLKNNTYWPLVSDFINILSHQSVAKRFLEDHGLLVTWMNFVSFFQGMNLNKRELNEHVEFESQTYYAAFAAELEACAQPMWGLLSHCKVRETQEYTRNVVRYCLEALQDWFDAINFVDEPAPNQVTFHLPLHRYYAMFLSKAVKCQELDLDSVLPDQEMLMKLMIHPLQIQASLAEIHSNMWVRNGLQIKGQAMTYVQSHFCNSMIDPDIYLLQVCASRLDPDYFISSVFERFKVVDLLTMASQHQNTVLDAEHERSMLEGALTFLVILLSLRLHLGMSDDEILRAEMVAQLCMNDRTHSSLLDLISF
;
A
#
# COMPACT_ATOMS: atom_id res chain seq x y z
N MET A 1 8.87 35.10 34.45
CA MET A 1 7.94 36.25 34.57
C MET A 1 7.76 36.98 33.25
N MET A 2 8.64 37.88 32.76
CA MET A 2 8.38 38.56 31.47
C MET A 2 8.32 37.62 30.26
N SER A 3 9.20 36.62 30.19
CA SER A 3 9.18 35.59 29.12
C SER A 3 7.88 34.77 29.12
N GLU A 4 7.36 34.42 30.30
CA GLU A 4 6.15 33.59 30.47
C GLU A 4 4.86 34.29 30.02
N PHE A 5 4.81 35.63 30.03
CA PHE A 5 3.64 36.39 29.55
C PHE A 5 3.78 36.88 28.10
N VAL A 6 5.01 37.15 27.64
CA VAL A 6 5.26 37.70 26.30
C VAL A 6 5.32 36.60 25.24
N LEU A 7 5.98 35.47 25.51
CA LEU A 7 6.15 34.40 24.52
C LEU A 7 4.84 33.75 24.07
N PRO A 8 3.86 33.43 24.97
CA PRO A 8 2.58 32.89 24.51
C PRO A 8 1.85 33.83 23.54
N ARG A 9 1.87 35.14 23.82
CA ARG A 9 1.26 36.15 22.92
C ARG A 9 2.02 36.26 21.61
N PHE A 10 3.35 36.21 21.64
CA PHE A 10 4.18 36.23 20.43
C PHE A 10 3.88 35.02 19.52
N ILE A 11 3.85 33.82 20.08
CA ILE A 11 3.52 32.59 19.33
C ILE A 11 2.07 32.63 18.83
N PHE A 12 1.14 33.14 19.62
CA PHE A 12 -0.23 33.32 19.17
C PHE A 12 -0.35 34.32 18.02
N CYS A 13 0.40 35.43 18.03
CA CYS A 13 0.47 36.36 16.91
C CYS A 13 1.00 35.67 15.64
N LEU A 14 2.07 34.87 15.76
CA LEU A 14 2.58 34.07 14.63
C LEU A 14 1.50 33.17 14.04
N ILE A 15 0.75 32.45 14.88
CA ILE A 15 -0.38 31.62 14.47
C ILE A 15 -1.47 32.45 13.81
N GLN A 16 -1.83 33.62 14.33
CA GLN A 16 -2.82 34.50 13.71
C GLN A 16 -2.42 34.92 12.30
N TYR A 17 -1.14 35.24 12.08
CA TYR A 17 -0.63 35.54 10.74
C TYR A 17 -0.71 34.34 9.80
N LEU A 18 -0.41 33.12 10.28
CA LEU A 18 -0.59 31.89 9.49
C LEU A 18 -2.07 31.67 9.13
N ARG A 19 -2.99 31.85 10.09
CA ARG A 19 -4.44 31.77 9.87
C ARG A 19 -4.92 32.76 8.81
N GLU A 20 -4.48 34.02 8.93
CA GLU A 20 -4.92 35.11 8.06
C GLU A 20 -4.34 35.00 6.65
N GLY A 21 -3.08 34.59 6.55
CA GLY A 21 -2.37 34.43 5.30
C GLY A 21 -2.77 33.17 4.52
N TYR A 22 -3.42 32.19 5.16
CA TYR A 22 -3.88 30.99 4.47
C TYR A 22 -5.19 31.25 3.73
N ASN A 23 -5.18 30.92 2.44
CA ASN A 23 -6.36 30.77 1.62
C ASN A 23 -6.27 29.39 0.98
N GLU A 24 -7.36 28.64 0.99
CA GLU A 24 -7.39 27.31 0.37
C GLU A 24 -7.17 27.46 -1.15
N PRO A 25 -6.22 26.72 -1.75
CA PRO A 25 -6.00 26.78 -3.19
C PRO A 25 -7.28 26.31 -3.89
N ALA A 26 -7.92 27.20 -4.66
CA ALA A 26 -9.07 26.81 -5.49
C ALA A 26 -8.60 25.87 -6.62
N ALA A 27 -9.52 25.03 -7.12
CA ALA A 27 -9.26 24.17 -8.27
C ALA A 27 -8.75 24.95 -9.51
N ASP A 28 -9.00 26.26 -9.57
CA ASP A 28 -8.48 27.22 -10.55
C ASP A 28 -7.83 28.47 -9.88
N GLY A 29 -6.99 28.29 -8.85
CA GLY A 29 -6.08 29.33 -8.30
C GLY A 29 -6.66 30.23 -7.18
N PRO A 30 -5.84 30.57 -6.16
CA PRO A 30 -4.70 31.48 -6.28
C PRO A 30 -3.34 30.78 -6.13
N SER A 31 -2.35 31.26 -6.89
CA SER A 31 -1.03 30.65 -7.04
C SER A 31 -0.23 30.61 -5.73
N GLU A 32 0.37 29.47 -5.44
CA GLU A 32 1.59 29.21 -4.63
C GLU A 32 2.46 30.42 -4.23
N LYS A 33 2.58 31.42 -5.11
CA LYS A 33 3.18 32.74 -4.84
C LYS A 33 2.61 33.45 -3.60
N ASP A 34 1.35 33.25 -3.24
CA ASP A 34 0.74 33.94 -2.09
C ASP A 34 1.06 33.23 -0.76
N LEU A 35 1.15 31.89 -0.75
CA LEU A 35 1.61 31.13 0.42
C LEU A 35 3.07 31.45 0.73
N ASN A 36 3.92 31.47 -0.31
CA ASN A 36 5.34 31.80 -0.17
C ASN A 36 5.57 33.24 0.31
N LYS A 37 4.73 34.21 -0.09
CA LYS A 37 4.80 35.59 0.44
C LYS A 37 4.50 35.66 1.93
N VAL A 38 3.50 34.91 2.42
CA VAL A 38 3.17 34.88 3.85
C VAL A 38 4.35 34.30 4.65
N LEU A 39 4.97 33.23 4.16
CA LEU A 39 6.13 32.63 4.80
C LEU A 39 7.35 33.58 4.82
N GLN A 40 7.59 34.35 3.75
CA GLN A 40 8.63 35.38 3.72
C GLN A 40 8.39 36.50 4.74
N LEU A 41 7.13 36.94 4.90
CA LEU A 41 6.77 37.96 5.90
C LEU A 41 6.95 37.46 7.33
N LEU A 42 6.80 36.16 7.56
CA LEU A 42 6.96 35.51 8.86
C LEU A 42 8.40 35.09 9.18
N GLU A 43 9.30 35.12 8.20
CA GLU A 43 10.69 34.66 8.37
C GLU A 43 11.43 35.33 9.54
N PRO A 44 11.29 36.66 9.80
CA PRO A 44 11.94 37.29 10.95
C PRO A 44 11.43 36.76 12.30
N GLN A 45 10.12 36.51 12.42
CA GLN A 45 9.49 36.02 13.65
C GLN A 45 9.90 34.58 13.92
N ILE A 46 10.01 33.75 12.88
CA ILE A 46 10.45 32.37 12.99
C ILE A 46 11.94 32.30 13.33
N SER A 47 12.76 33.13 12.67
CA SER A 47 14.20 33.22 12.94
C SER A 47 14.47 33.68 14.38
N PHE A 48 13.65 34.58 14.92
CA PHE A 48 13.72 34.94 16.33
C PHE A 48 13.46 33.75 17.26
N LEU A 49 12.43 32.93 16.96
CA LEU A 49 12.18 31.70 17.73
C LEU A 49 13.35 30.71 17.59
N GLU A 50 13.92 30.55 16.40
CA GLU A 50 15.13 29.74 16.19
C GLU A 50 16.30 30.24 17.05
N ASP A 51 16.55 31.54 17.11
CA ASP A 51 17.64 32.10 17.91
C ASP A 51 17.42 31.89 19.41
N LEU A 52 16.17 31.94 19.89
CA LEU A 52 15.84 31.56 21.25
C LEU A 52 16.18 30.08 21.53
N THR A 53 15.95 29.16 20.58
CA THR A 53 16.35 27.76 20.76
C THR A 53 17.87 27.56 20.87
N LYS A 54 18.68 28.50 20.36
CA LYS A 54 20.15 28.47 20.44
C LYS A 54 20.69 29.00 21.77
N MET A 55 19.86 29.62 22.61
CA MET A 55 20.26 30.14 23.92
C MET A 55 20.48 29.06 25.01
N GLY A 56 20.31 27.78 24.66
CA GLY A 56 20.58 26.64 25.54
C GLY A 56 19.34 26.01 26.16
N GLY A 57 19.55 24.98 27.00
CA GLY A 57 18.47 24.14 27.54
C GLY A 57 17.39 24.90 28.31
N ALA A 58 17.77 25.89 29.14
CA ALA A 58 16.81 26.67 29.92
C ALA A 58 15.78 27.40 29.04
N MET A 59 16.22 28.00 27.93
CA MET A 59 15.31 28.70 27.02
C MET A 59 14.40 27.72 26.26
N ARG A 60 14.92 26.54 25.90
CA ARG A 60 14.10 25.47 25.30
C ARG A 60 13.02 25.02 26.26
N SER A 61 13.33 24.77 27.53
CA SER A 61 12.30 24.38 28.51
C SER A 61 11.23 25.45 28.72
N VAL A 62 11.59 26.75 28.68
CA VAL A 62 10.59 27.84 28.69
C VAL A 62 9.70 27.77 27.44
N LEU A 63 10.28 27.59 26.25
CA LEU A 63 9.52 27.45 25.00
C LEU A 63 8.64 26.19 25.02
N THR A 64 9.13 25.07 25.56
CA THR A 64 8.36 23.83 25.73
C THR A 64 7.13 24.09 26.58
N GLN A 65 7.30 24.71 27.75
CA GLN A 65 6.19 25.06 28.63
C GLN A 65 5.17 25.96 27.92
N VAL A 66 5.63 26.93 27.13
CA VAL A 66 4.71 27.80 26.39
C VAL A 66 3.97 27.03 25.29
N LEU A 67 4.67 26.25 24.47
CA LEU A 67 4.11 25.54 23.32
C LEU A 67 3.10 24.46 23.72
N THR A 68 3.30 23.82 24.87
CA THR A 68 2.49 22.70 25.36
C THR A 68 1.40 23.10 26.38
N ASN A 69 1.40 24.35 26.85
CA ASN A 69 0.44 24.80 27.86
C ASN A 69 -0.97 25.01 27.28
N GLN A 70 -1.87 24.10 27.65
CA GLN A 70 -3.25 24.08 27.19
C GLN A 70 -4.08 25.26 27.71
N GLN A 71 -3.80 25.74 28.92
CA GLN A 71 -4.54 26.85 29.52
C GLN A 71 -4.22 28.16 28.79
N ASN A 72 -2.94 28.43 28.50
CA ASN A 72 -2.54 29.60 27.73
C ASN A 72 -3.13 29.59 26.32
N TYR A 73 -3.09 28.44 25.65
CA TYR A 73 -3.72 28.27 24.35
C TYR A 73 -5.22 28.55 24.43
N LYS A 74 -5.93 27.94 25.39
CA LYS A 74 -7.36 28.15 25.62
C LYS A 74 -7.68 29.61 25.94
N ASP A 75 -6.94 30.27 26.81
CA ASP A 75 -7.23 31.66 27.20
C ASP A 75 -7.05 32.63 26.04
N LEU A 76 -6.01 32.45 25.22
CA LEU A 76 -5.74 33.30 24.06
C LEU A 76 -6.67 32.99 22.88
N THR A 77 -7.15 31.74 22.75
CA THR A 77 -8.10 31.35 21.70
C THR A 77 -9.57 31.53 22.08
N SER A 78 -9.94 31.50 23.38
CA SER A 78 -11.33 31.55 23.87
C SER A 78 -11.69 32.81 24.65
N GLY A 79 -10.73 33.65 25.07
CA GLY A 79 -10.94 34.96 25.73
C GLY A 79 -11.60 36.04 24.84
N LEU A 80 -12.38 35.61 23.85
CA LEU A 80 -12.89 36.31 22.67
C LEU A 80 -14.19 37.09 22.93
N GLY A 81 -14.22 37.89 23.99
CA GLY A 81 -15.33 38.83 24.23
C GLY A 81 -15.41 39.96 23.20
N GLU A 82 -14.28 40.57 22.82
CA GLU A 82 -14.34 41.97 22.32
C GLU A 82 -13.58 42.28 21.01
N ASN A 83 -12.76 41.37 20.44
CA ASN A 83 -11.97 41.69 19.25
C ASN A 83 -12.41 40.94 17.98
N ALA A 84 -13.01 41.65 17.03
CA ALA A 84 -13.56 41.09 15.79
C ALA A 84 -12.51 40.43 14.87
N CYS A 85 -11.27 40.95 14.90
CA CYS A 85 -10.17 40.41 14.09
C CYS A 85 -9.83 38.96 14.48
N VAL A 86 -9.73 38.71 15.79
CA VAL A 86 -9.37 37.39 16.34
C VAL A 86 -10.47 36.36 16.08
N LYS A 87 -11.75 36.77 16.10
CA LYS A 87 -12.88 35.90 15.73
C LYS A 87 -12.79 35.46 14.26
N LYS A 88 -12.57 36.41 13.35
CA LYS A 88 -12.41 36.13 11.92
C LYS A 88 -11.19 35.25 11.63
N SER A 89 -10.08 35.48 12.32
CA SER A 89 -8.88 34.62 12.23
C SER A 89 -9.17 33.19 12.72
N HIS A 90 -9.90 33.03 13.82
CA HIS A 90 -10.30 31.71 14.32
C HIS A 90 -11.31 31.00 13.40
N GLU A 91 -12.24 31.73 12.78
CA GLU A 91 -13.14 31.17 11.75
C GLU A 91 -12.36 30.61 10.56
N LYS A 92 -11.33 31.32 10.08
CA LYS A 92 -10.43 30.80 9.03
C LYS A 92 -9.75 29.50 9.44
N TYR A 93 -9.27 29.41 10.68
CA TYR A 93 -8.72 28.17 11.23
C TYR A 93 -9.74 27.03 11.21
N LEU A 94 -10.97 27.26 11.67
CA LEU A 94 -12.03 26.24 11.67
C LEU A 94 -12.41 25.82 10.25
N ILE A 95 -12.40 26.75 9.29
CA ILE A 95 -12.64 26.44 7.88
C ILE A 95 -11.51 25.55 7.34
N ALA A 96 -10.24 25.91 7.55
CA ALA A 96 -9.10 25.11 7.10
C ALA A 96 -9.06 23.71 7.75
N LEU A 97 -9.50 23.61 9.00
CA LEU A 97 -9.65 22.35 9.72
C LEU A 97 -10.75 21.49 9.09
N LYS A 98 -11.93 22.07 8.80
CA LYS A 98 -13.07 21.39 8.15
C LYS A 98 -12.79 21.01 6.70
N SER A 99 -12.15 21.89 5.94
CA SER A 99 -11.82 21.68 4.52
C SER A 99 -10.78 20.59 4.30
N SER A 100 -10.09 20.22 5.38
CA SER A 100 -9.32 18.97 5.44
C SER A 100 -10.21 17.72 5.38
N GLY A 101 -11.54 17.84 5.26
CA GLY A 101 -12.44 16.75 4.86
C GLY A 101 -12.59 15.63 5.90
N LEU A 102 -12.62 15.97 7.19
CA LEU A 102 -12.90 15.05 8.29
C LEU A 102 -14.37 15.11 8.73
N THR A 103 -15.28 15.44 7.82
CA THR A 103 -16.71 15.59 8.12
C THR A 103 -17.55 14.47 7.54
N TYR A 104 -18.45 13.96 8.38
CA TYR A 104 -19.54 13.03 8.07
C TYR A 104 -20.41 13.48 6.87
N PRO A 105 -21.02 12.56 6.11
CA PRO A 105 -22.10 12.88 5.18
C PRO A 105 -23.44 12.95 5.92
N GLU A 106 -23.62 13.88 6.86
CA GLU A 106 -24.95 14.22 7.38
C GLU A 106 -25.03 15.73 7.63
N ASP A 107 -25.55 16.44 6.63
CA ASP A 107 -26.40 17.63 6.78
C ASP A 107 -26.82 18.11 5.37
N LYS A 108 -27.65 17.30 4.70
CA LYS A 108 -28.54 17.76 3.62
C LYS A 108 -29.99 17.60 4.05
N LEU A 109 -30.34 18.11 5.23
CA LEU A 109 -31.72 18.42 5.57
C LEU A 109 -31.73 19.77 6.28
N VAL A 110 -32.64 20.63 5.83
CA VAL A 110 -32.86 22.02 6.26
C VAL A 110 -31.96 23.05 5.57
N TYR A 111 -32.27 23.35 4.30
CA TYR A 111 -32.71 24.69 3.88
C TYR A 111 -33.27 24.55 2.45
N GLY A 112 -34.59 24.69 2.32
CA GLY A 112 -35.25 24.65 1.02
C GLY A 112 -34.96 25.93 0.24
N VAL A 113 -34.40 25.78 -0.97
CA VAL A 113 -34.53 26.75 -2.06
C VAL A 113 -34.58 25.96 -3.38
N GLN A 114 -35.58 26.30 -4.20
CA GLN A 114 -35.95 25.68 -5.48
C GLN A 114 -34.80 25.60 -6.49
N GLU A 115 -34.65 24.45 -7.16
CA GLU A 115 -33.98 24.38 -8.45
C GLU A 115 -34.96 24.77 -9.58
N PRO A 116 -34.55 25.62 -10.54
CA PRO A 116 -35.29 25.85 -11.76
C PRO A 116 -34.96 24.79 -12.81
N SER A 117 -36.00 24.31 -13.49
CA SER A 117 -35.94 23.45 -14.66
C SER A 117 -35.18 24.11 -15.82
N ALA A 118 -34.22 23.40 -16.40
CA ALA A 118 -33.75 23.56 -17.78
C ALA A 118 -33.62 22.14 -18.35
N GLY A 119 -34.13 21.79 -19.52
CA GLY A 119 -34.23 22.57 -20.74
C GLY A 119 -33.59 21.72 -21.83
N THR A 120 -34.45 21.10 -22.62
CA THR A 120 -34.17 20.29 -23.81
C THR A 120 -32.99 20.76 -24.66
N SER A 121 -32.13 19.83 -25.09
CA SER A 121 -31.49 19.93 -26.39
C SER A 121 -31.58 18.60 -27.14
N SER A 122 -32.07 18.72 -28.37
CA SER A 122 -32.38 17.69 -29.34
C SER A 122 -31.16 17.31 -30.16
N LEU A 123 -30.94 16.02 -30.41
CA LEU A 123 -30.31 15.57 -31.65
C LEU A 123 -31.13 14.41 -32.23
N ALA A 124 -31.47 14.60 -33.50
CA ALA A 124 -32.44 13.84 -34.26
C ALA A 124 -31.89 12.50 -34.74
N VAL A 125 -32.73 11.46 -34.69
CA VAL A 125 -32.62 10.30 -35.57
C VAL A 125 -33.98 10.09 -36.22
N GLN A 126 -33.98 10.08 -37.55
CA GLN A 126 -35.12 9.88 -38.43
C GLN A 126 -35.77 8.52 -38.21
N GLY A 127 -37.09 8.51 -38.20
CA GLY A 127 -37.90 7.36 -37.81
C GLY A 127 -38.10 6.27 -38.85
N PHE A 128 -38.78 5.21 -38.42
CA PHE A 128 -39.72 4.46 -39.23
C PHE A 128 -40.81 3.85 -38.33
N VAL A 129 -41.95 3.60 -38.97
CA VAL A 129 -43.32 3.48 -38.48
C VAL A 129 -43.65 2.07 -37.95
N GLY A 130 -44.52 1.99 -36.93
CA GLY A 130 -45.66 1.05 -36.98
C GLY A 130 -45.95 0.15 -35.77
N ALA A 131 -47.21 0.27 -35.30
CA ALA A 131 -48.08 -0.78 -34.69
C ALA A 131 -47.78 -1.24 -33.25
N THR A 132 -48.50 -0.73 -32.23
CA THR A 132 -49.79 -1.22 -31.68
C THR A 132 -49.77 -2.61 -31.02
N GLY A 133 -50.16 -2.68 -29.75
CA GLY A 133 -50.90 -3.82 -29.20
C GLY A 133 -50.56 -4.22 -27.76
N THR A 134 -51.16 -3.62 -26.74
CA THR A 134 -52.20 -4.19 -25.85
C THR A 134 -51.79 -5.34 -24.92
N LEU A 135 -51.92 -5.05 -23.61
CA LEU A 135 -52.44 -5.84 -22.49
C LEU A 135 -52.30 -7.37 -22.46
N GLY A 136 -51.90 -7.89 -21.30
CA GLY A 136 -52.20 -9.28 -20.92
C GLY A 136 -51.54 -9.72 -19.63
N GLN A 137 -52.25 -9.56 -18.54
CA GLN A 137 -51.91 -9.89 -17.16
C GLN A 137 -52.21 -11.39 -16.86
N VAL A 138 -51.65 -11.92 -15.75
CA VAL A 138 -52.24 -12.93 -14.83
C VAL A 138 -51.87 -14.42 -14.99
N ASP A 139 -51.06 -14.84 -14.01
CA ASP A 139 -51.18 -15.97 -13.05
C ASP A 139 -50.98 -17.45 -13.39
N SER A 140 -50.30 -18.06 -12.39
CA SER A 140 -50.49 -19.41 -11.80
C SER A 140 -49.93 -20.58 -12.60
N SER A 141 -49.38 -21.65 -12.02
CA SER A 141 -49.42 -22.17 -10.64
C SER A 141 -48.32 -23.22 -10.46
N ASP A 142 -47.84 -23.31 -9.23
CA ASP A 142 -47.28 -24.44 -8.48
C ASP A 142 -47.45 -25.86 -9.05
N GLU A 143 -46.40 -26.69 -8.93
CA GLU A 143 -46.46 -27.87 -8.04
C GLU A 143 -45.06 -28.44 -7.73
N ASP A 144 -44.93 -28.84 -6.46
CA ASP A 144 -43.76 -29.34 -5.73
C ASP A 144 -43.27 -30.72 -6.19
N ASP A 145 -41.97 -30.98 -5.98
CA ASP A 145 -41.53 -32.29 -5.48
C ASP A 145 -40.28 -32.13 -4.58
N GLN A 146 -40.36 -32.80 -3.43
CA GLN A 146 -39.50 -32.68 -2.25
C GLN A 146 -38.23 -33.55 -2.31
N ASP A 147 -37.38 -33.31 -1.30
CA ASP A 147 -36.21 -34.07 -0.82
C ASP A 147 -34.89 -33.76 -1.55
N GLY A 148 -33.81 -33.31 -0.91
CA GLY A 148 -33.40 -33.44 0.49
C GLY A 148 -31.87 -33.45 0.49
N SER A 149 -31.24 -32.29 0.65
CA SER A 149 -29.80 -32.22 0.97
C SER A 149 -29.49 -30.94 1.75
N GLN A 150 -28.99 -31.18 2.95
CA GLN A 150 -28.60 -30.20 3.95
C GLN A 150 -27.34 -29.46 3.52
N GLY A 151 -27.27 -28.18 3.90
CA GLY A 151 -26.00 -27.56 4.26
C GLY A 151 -25.34 -26.64 3.23
N LEU A 152 -26.09 -25.91 2.40
CA LEU A 152 -25.52 -24.77 1.68
C LEU A 152 -25.11 -23.69 2.69
N GLY A 153 -23.80 -23.60 2.91
CA GLY A 153 -23.14 -22.54 3.65
C GLY A 153 -23.64 -21.19 3.15
N LYS A 154 -24.29 -20.45 4.05
CA LYS A 154 -24.76 -19.09 3.80
C LYS A 154 -23.60 -18.29 3.24
N ARG A 155 -23.70 -17.94 1.95
CA ARG A 155 -22.84 -16.98 1.24
C ARG A 155 -22.66 -15.74 2.10
N LYS A 156 -21.54 -15.67 2.82
CA LYS A 156 -21.07 -14.44 3.43
C LYS A 156 -20.60 -13.60 2.27
N ARG A 157 -21.49 -12.72 1.79
CA ARG A 157 -21.11 -11.44 1.21
C ARG A 157 -19.87 -10.96 1.96
N VAL A 158 -18.78 -10.66 1.25
CA VAL A 158 -17.85 -9.62 1.73
C VAL A 158 -18.70 -8.35 1.75
N LYS A 159 -19.48 -8.20 2.83
CA LYS A 159 -19.78 -6.89 3.32
C LYS A 159 -18.39 -6.37 3.62
N LEU A 160 -17.94 -5.36 2.88
CA LEU A 160 -17.33 -4.22 3.55
C LEU A 160 -18.24 -3.97 4.74
N SER A 161 -17.91 -4.56 5.88
CA SER A 161 -18.59 -4.25 7.09
C SER A 161 -18.18 -2.82 7.35
N SER A 162 -19.04 -1.89 6.91
CA SER A 162 -19.32 -0.66 7.64
C SER A 162 -19.95 -0.97 9.02
N GLY A 163 -19.56 -2.11 9.61
CA GLY A 163 -20.00 -2.65 10.88
C GLY A 163 -19.14 -2.08 11.98
N THR A 164 -19.55 -0.89 12.41
CA THR A 164 -19.43 -0.38 13.77
C THR A 164 -18.00 -0.15 14.32
N LYS A 165 -17.57 1.10 14.14
CA LYS A 165 -16.51 1.85 14.88
C LYS A 165 -15.08 1.69 14.37
N ASP A 166 -14.72 2.45 13.33
CA ASP A 166 -13.40 3.09 13.24
C ASP A 166 -13.46 4.47 12.56
N GLN A 167 -14.60 5.15 12.70
CA GLN A 167 -14.73 6.56 12.37
C GLN A 167 -13.96 7.49 13.34
N SER A 168 -13.39 6.93 14.41
CA SER A 168 -12.78 7.67 15.53
C SER A 168 -11.40 8.26 15.22
N ILE A 169 -10.61 7.66 14.33
CA ILE A 169 -9.25 8.19 14.01
C ILE A 169 -9.34 9.44 13.13
N MET A 170 -10.40 9.52 12.32
CA MET A 170 -10.67 10.63 11.39
C MET A 170 -11.63 11.68 11.96
N ASP A 171 -11.98 11.60 13.24
CA ASP A 171 -12.82 12.62 13.89
C ASP A 171 -12.09 13.97 14.00
N VAL A 172 -12.87 15.05 14.13
CA VAL A 172 -12.39 16.45 14.15
C VAL A 172 -11.24 16.63 15.16
N LEU A 173 -10.04 16.81 14.62
CA LEU A 173 -8.84 17.14 15.38
C LEU A 173 -9.08 18.45 16.16
N LYS A 174 -9.08 18.38 17.50
CA LYS A 174 -9.24 19.56 18.36
C LYS A 174 -7.90 19.91 18.98
N HIS A 175 -7.25 20.93 18.44
CA HIS A 175 -5.99 21.41 18.99
C HIS A 175 -6.18 21.96 20.41
N LYS A 176 -5.32 21.55 21.32
CA LYS A 176 -5.30 21.95 22.73
C LYS A 176 -4.09 22.80 23.08
N SER A 177 -3.09 22.85 22.22
CA SER A 177 -1.81 23.53 22.48
C SER A 177 -1.33 24.29 21.24
N PHE A 178 -0.41 25.25 21.44
CA PHE A 178 0.20 25.97 20.32
C PHE A 178 1.01 25.05 19.42
N LEU A 179 1.66 24.03 19.98
CA LEU A 179 2.42 23.04 19.22
C LEU A 179 1.54 22.30 18.20
N GLU A 180 0.36 21.87 18.64
CA GLU A 180 -0.60 21.16 17.79
C GLU A 180 -1.07 22.02 16.62
N GLU A 181 -1.47 23.26 16.88
CA GLU A 181 -1.90 24.15 15.80
C GLU A 181 -0.73 24.60 14.90
N LEU A 182 0.46 24.83 15.46
CA LEU A 182 1.64 25.19 14.69
C LEU A 182 2.05 24.07 13.73
N LEU A 183 1.96 22.80 14.16
CA LEU A 183 2.20 21.67 13.27
C LEU A 183 1.13 21.58 12.17
N PHE A 184 -0.14 21.78 12.51
CA PHE A 184 -1.21 21.82 11.50
C PHE A 184 -0.93 22.85 10.40
N TRP A 185 -0.53 24.07 10.78
CA TRP A 185 -0.15 25.09 9.78
C TRP A 185 1.13 24.72 9.05
N THR A 186 2.12 24.12 9.72
CA THR A 186 3.32 23.60 9.06
C THR A 186 2.95 22.60 7.95
N ILE A 187 1.95 21.74 8.18
CA ILE A 187 1.45 20.79 7.19
C ILE A 187 0.68 21.51 6.07
N LYS A 188 -0.20 22.46 6.40
CA LYS A 188 -0.97 23.23 5.40
C LYS A 188 -0.11 24.09 4.48
N TYR A 189 1.05 24.50 4.94
CA TYR A 189 2.06 25.22 4.17
C TYR A 189 3.15 24.30 3.61
N GLU A 190 2.92 22.99 3.53
CA GLU A 190 3.80 22.00 2.89
C GLU A 190 5.23 21.93 3.49
N PHE A 191 5.31 21.95 4.83
CA PHE A 191 6.53 21.84 5.62
C PHE A 191 7.62 22.90 5.32
N PRO A 192 7.34 24.21 5.53
CA PRO A 192 8.32 25.27 5.27
C PRO A 192 9.66 25.07 6.02
N GLN A 193 10.80 25.26 5.35
CA GLN A 193 12.13 24.98 5.92
C GLN A 193 12.37 25.62 7.29
N LYS A 194 11.99 26.88 7.47
CA LYS A 194 12.18 27.62 8.73
C LYS A 194 11.31 27.07 9.86
N MET A 195 10.06 26.72 9.56
CA MET A 195 9.16 26.03 10.50
C MET A 195 9.75 24.69 10.93
N VAL A 196 10.16 23.87 9.95
CA VAL A 196 10.79 22.57 10.20
C VAL A 196 12.06 22.72 11.03
N THR A 197 12.92 23.68 10.70
CA THR A 197 14.17 23.94 11.44
C THR A 197 13.90 24.34 12.88
N PHE A 198 12.93 25.24 13.11
CA PHE A 198 12.51 25.61 14.46
C PHE A 198 12.00 24.40 15.28
N LEU A 199 11.07 23.62 14.71
CA LEU A 199 10.49 22.45 15.39
C LEU A 199 11.58 21.41 15.73
N LEU A 200 12.52 21.16 14.82
CA LEU A 200 13.59 20.18 15.05
C LEU A 200 14.66 20.69 16.04
N ASN A 201 14.96 21.99 16.07
CA ASN A 201 15.93 22.56 17.02
C ASN A 201 15.49 22.45 18.49
N MET A 202 14.19 22.22 18.73
CA MET A 202 13.61 22.03 20.06
C MET A 202 13.77 20.58 20.58
N LEU A 203 14.07 19.60 19.72
CA LEU A 203 14.14 18.17 20.07
C LEU A 203 15.07 17.77 21.23
N PRO A 204 16.16 18.51 21.55
CA PRO A 204 16.97 18.12 22.69
C PRO A 204 16.28 18.30 24.05
N ASP A 205 15.17 19.06 24.10
CA ASP A 205 14.27 19.08 25.26
C ASP A 205 13.32 17.87 25.19
N GLN A 206 13.40 16.97 26.18
CA GLN A 206 12.71 15.67 26.12
C GLN A 206 11.19 15.80 26.25
N GLU A 207 10.70 16.72 27.09
CA GLU A 207 9.27 16.97 27.23
C GLU A 207 8.68 17.48 25.91
N TYR A 208 9.39 18.38 25.23
CA TYR A 208 9.02 18.80 23.88
C TYR A 208 9.03 17.64 22.90
N LYS A 209 10.10 16.82 22.86
CA LYS A 209 10.20 15.70 21.93
C LYS A 209 9.01 14.76 22.05
N VAL A 210 8.62 14.39 23.28
CA VAL A 210 7.45 13.54 23.53
C VAL A 210 6.17 14.22 23.03
N ALA A 211 5.95 15.49 23.37
CA ALA A 211 4.77 16.23 22.95
C ALA A 211 4.68 16.39 21.41
N PHE A 212 5.81 16.66 20.76
CA PHE A 212 5.90 16.83 19.32
C PHE A 212 5.68 15.52 18.57
N THR A 213 6.25 14.41 19.05
CA THR A 213 5.97 13.09 18.46
C THR A 213 4.49 12.73 18.56
N LYS A 214 3.86 12.87 19.74
CA LYS A 214 2.41 12.60 19.89
C LYS A 214 1.56 13.47 18.96
N THR A 215 1.92 14.75 18.87
CA THR A 215 1.27 15.70 17.96
C THR A 215 1.43 15.28 16.50
N PHE A 216 2.63 14.86 16.10
CA PHE A 216 2.91 14.41 14.73
C PHE A 216 2.08 13.20 14.34
N VAL A 217 1.98 12.20 15.24
CA VAL A 217 1.16 10.99 15.03
C VAL A 217 -0.30 11.35 14.78
N GLN A 218 -0.87 12.26 15.58
CA GLN A 218 -2.26 12.70 15.43
C GLN A 218 -2.53 13.41 14.09
N HIS A 219 -1.49 13.88 13.40
CA HIS A 219 -1.61 14.62 12.15
C HIS A 219 -1.36 13.79 10.89
N TYR A 220 -1.07 12.48 10.99
CA TYR A 220 -0.82 11.63 9.81
C TYR A 220 -1.94 11.70 8.75
N ALA A 221 -3.20 11.73 9.17
CA ALA A 221 -4.33 11.88 8.25
C ALA A 221 -4.31 13.22 7.47
N PHE A 222 -3.83 14.30 8.09
CA PHE A 222 -3.66 15.59 7.41
C PHE A 222 -2.45 15.59 6.49
N ILE A 223 -1.34 14.95 6.91
CA ILE A 223 -0.13 14.80 6.10
C ILE A 223 -0.48 14.08 4.80
N MET A 224 -1.15 12.93 4.87
CA MET A 224 -1.63 12.20 3.70
C MET A 224 -2.51 13.05 2.79
N LYS A 225 -3.48 13.79 3.34
CA LYS A 225 -4.37 14.63 2.53
C LYS A 225 -3.63 15.77 1.83
N THR A 226 -2.65 16.39 2.49
CA THR A 226 -1.82 17.41 1.85
C THR A 226 -0.92 16.79 0.79
N LEU A 227 -0.31 15.63 1.05
CA LEU A 227 0.50 14.90 0.07
C LEU A 227 -0.29 14.64 -1.23
N LYS A 228 -1.54 14.19 -1.12
CA LYS A 228 -2.42 13.94 -2.28
C LYS A 228 -2.78 15.19 -3.09
N LYS A 229 -2.67 16.38 -2.51
CA LYS A 229 -3.01 17.66 -3.16
C LYS A 229 -1.78 18.43 -3.65
N SER A 230 -0.60 18.17 -3.08
CA SER A 230 0.62 18.92 -3.37
C SER A 230 1.11 18.65 -4.79
N HIS A 231 1.63 19.69 -5.42
CA HIS A 231 2.28 19.63 -6.74
C HIS A 231 3.81 19.43 -6.65
N GLU A 232 4.42 19.69 -5.49
CA GLU A 232 5.86 19.51 -5.21
C GLU A 232 6.10 18.33 -4.23
N SER A 233 5.61 17.15 -4.59
CA SER A 233 5.60 15.98 -3.71
C SER A 233 6.99 15.63 -3.16
N ASP A 234 8.06 15.76 -3.93
CA ASP A 234 9.39 15.25 -3.55
C ASP A 234 10.03 16.06 -2.42
N THR A 235 10.01 17.39 -2.50
CA THR A 235 10.58 18.25 -1.46
C THR A 235 9.82 18.08 -0.14
N MET A 236 8.48 18.04 -0.22
CA MET A 236 7.61 17.81 0.94
C MET A 236 7.85 16.41 1.54
N SER A 237 7.93 15.38 0.70
CA SER A 237 8.19 13.99 1.08
C SER A 237 9.48 13.84 1.88
N ASN A 238 10.58 14.41 1.39
CA ASN A 238 11.87 14.37 2.06
C ASN A 238 11.84 15.06 3.43
N ARG A 239 11.08 16.16 3.56
CA ARG A 239 10.94 16.90 4.83
C ARG A 239 10.14 16.11 5.86
N ILE A 240 9.08 15.42 5.44
CA ILE A 240 8.29 14.54 6.31
C ILE A 240 9.17 13.44 6.86
N VAL A 241 9.88 12.71 5.99
CA VAL A 241 10.80 11.62 6.39
C VAL A 241 11.93 12.14 7.28
N HIS A 242 12.48 13.33 6.98
CA HIS A 242 13.52 13.93 7.81
C HIS A 242 13.02 14.23 9.24
N ILE A 243 11.77 14.67 9.40
CA ILE A 243 11.17 14.89 10.73
C ILE A 243 10.91 13.54 11.41
N SER A 244 10.24 12.62 10.74
CA SER A 244 9.80 11.35 11.31
C SER A 244 10.97 10.48 11.78
N VAL A 245 12.07 10.42 11.02
CA VAL A 245 13.30 9.69 11.40
C VAL A 245 13.86 10.23 12.71
N GLN A 246 13.83 11.55 12.93
CA GLN A 246 14.28 12.15 14.19
C GLN A 246 13.34 11.83 15.36
N LEU A 247 12.03 11.76 15.10
CA LEU A 247 11.02 11.46 16.11
C LEU A 247 11.03 9.98 16.52
N PHE A 248 11.05 9.07 15.54
CA PHE A 248 10.95 7.62 15.75
C PHE A 248 12.31 6.92 15.89
N SER A 249 13.42 7.66 15.96
CA SER A 249 14.76 7.10 16.21
C SER A 249 14.91 6.41 17.58
N ASN A 250 14.05 6.73 18.55
CA ASN A 250 14.10 6.19 19.91
C ASN A 250 13.01 5.12 20.09
N GLU A 251 13.43 3.88 20.38
CA GLU A 251 12.52 2.74 20.55
C GLU A 251 11.50 2.97 21.67
N GLU A 252 11.93 3.47 22.83
CA GLU A 252 11.05 3.70 23.98
C GLU A 252 9.94 4.71 23.66
N LEU A 253 10.29 5.78 22.94
CA LEU A 253 9.31 6.77 22.48
C LEU A 253 8.38 6.19 21.42
N ALA A 254 8.90 5.42 20.45
CA ALA A 254 8.09 4.76 19.43
C ALA A 254 7.08 3.78 20.05
N ARG A 255 7.52 3.00 21.04
CA ARG A 255 6.68 2.12 21.85
C ARG A 255 5.61 2.91 22.61
N GLN A 256 6.00 4.00 23.29
CA GLN A 256 5.07 4.85 24.03
C GLN A 256 3.96 5.40 23.13
N VAL A 257 4.28 5.94 21.95
CA VAL A 257 3.24 6.49 21.05
C VAL A 257 2.43 5.40 20.35
N THR A 258 2.98 4.19 20.21
CA THR A 258 2.21 3.02 19.77
C THR A 258 1.10 2.68 20.76
N GLU A 259 1.42 2.66 22.06
CA GLU A 259 0.47 2.34 23.12
C GLU A 259 -0.51 3.48 23.42
N GLU A 260 -0.02 4.72 23.52
CA GLU A 260 -0.83 5.86 23.96
C GLU A 260 -1.58 6.57 22.83
N CYS A 261 -1.08 6.49 21.59
CA CYS A 261 -1.64 7.23 20.45
C CYS A 261 -2.12 6.32 19.31
N GLN A 262 -2.11 4.99 19.49
CA GLN A 262 -2.54 4.03 18.46
C GLN A 262 -1.79 4.22 17.14
N LEU A 263 -0.47 4.49 17.21
CA LEU A 263 0.36 4.82 16.06
C LEU A 263 0.17 3.84 14.90
N LEU A 264 0.22 2.54 15.19
CA LEU A 264 0.11 1.49 14.18
C LEU A 264 -1.25 1.52 13.47
N ASP A 265 -2.35 1.60 14.22
CA ASP A 265 -3.70 1.71 13.65
C ASP A 265 -3.83 2.94 12.75
N ILE A 266 -3.31 4.10 13.20
CA ILE A 266 -3.33 5.34 12.44
C ILE A 266 -2.56 5.17 11.12
N MET A 267 -1.35 4.63 11.16
CA MET A 267 -0.50 4.50 9.97
C MET A 267 -1.11 3.55 8.93
N VAL A 268 -1.55 2.37 9.37
CA VAL A 268 -2.18 1.38 8.47
C VAL A 268 -3.47 1.95 7.88
N THR A 269 -4.31 2.61 8.70
CA THR A 269 -5.56 3.25 8.22
C THR A 269 -5.28 4.34 7.20
N VAL A 270 -4.28 5.18 7.44
CA VAL A 270 -3.90 6.27 6.53
C VAL A 270 -3.37 5.71 5.21
N LEU A 271 -2.51 4.68 5.24
CA LEU A 271 -2.04 4.01 4.02
C LEU A 271 -3.19 3.38 3.23
N LEU A 272 -4.11 2.70 3.92
CA LEU A 272 -5.29 2.11 3.31
C LEU A 272 -6.17 3.15 2.63
N TYR A 273 -6.54 4.23 3.33
CA TYR A 273 -7.35 5.31 2.75
C TYR A 273 -6.64 6.04 1.60
N MET A 274 -5.31 6.12 1.64
CA MET A 274 -4.52 6.68 0.54
C MET A 274 -4.70 5.84 -0.72
N MET A 275 -4.56 4.51 -0.63
CA MET A 275 -4.70 3.61 -1.77
C MET A 275 -6.14 3.47 -2.26
N GLU A 276 -7.14 3.53 -1.36
CA GLU A 276 -8.57 3.49 -1.72
C GLU A 276 -8.96 4.52 -2.78
N SER A 277 -8.27 5.67 -2.81
CA SER A 277 -8.57 6.73 -3.76
C SER A 277 -8.10 6.50 -5.19
N CYS A 278 -7.32 5.45 -5.43
CA CYS A 278 -6.82 5.06 -6.75
C CYS A 278 -7.17 3.62 -7.12
N LEU A 279 -8.20 3.03 -6.50
CA LEU A 279 -8.63 1.67 -6.81
C LEU A 279 -9.45 1.62 -8.09
N ILE A 280 -9.18 0.58 -8.88
CA ILE A 280 -9.95 0.18 -10.06
C ILE A 280 -10.38 -1.27 -9.90
N LYS A 281 -11.46 -1.67 -10.60
CA LYS A 281 -11.90 -3.07 -10.63
C LYS A 281 -10.82 -3.93 -11.26
N SER A 282 -10.54 -5.09 -10.66
CA SER A 282 -9.64 -6.08 -11.26
C SER A 282 -10.32 -6.79 -12.42
N GLU A 283 -9.64 -6.87 -13.56
CA GLU A 283 -10.08 -7.61 -14.75
C GLU A 283 -9.48 -9.02 -14.80
N LEU A 284 -8.76 -9.42 -13.75
CA LEU A 284 -8.16 -10.75 -13.65
C LEU A 284 -9.26 -11.80 -13.51
N GLN A 285 -9.11 -12.90 -14.24
CA GLN A 285 -9.99 -14.08 -14.21
C GLN A 285 -11.40 -13.84 -14.79
N ASP A 286 -12.19 -12.95 -14.20
CA ASP A 286 -13.58 -12.67 -14.56
C ASP A 286 -13.84 -11.16 -14.62
N GLU A 287 -13.67 -10.58 -15.80
CA GLU A 287 -13.79 -9.13 -16.02
C GLU A 287 -15.19 -8.59 -15.67
N GLU A 288 -16.25 -9.38 -15.87
CA GLU A 288 -17.62 -8.93 -15.67
C GLU A 288 -18.06 -9.05 -14.21
N ASN A 289 -17.73 -10.15 -13.53
CA ASN A 289 -18.25 -10.43 -12.18
C ASN A 289 -17.20 -10.42 -11.06
N SER A 290 -15.93 -10.11 -11.36
CA SER A 290 -14.91 -9.91 -10.32
C SER A 290 -15.36 -8.82 -9.33
N LEU A 291 -15.25 -9.14 -8.04
CA LEU A 291 -15.48 -8.23 -6.93
C LEU A 291 -14.17 -7.65 -6.39
N HIS A 292 -13.03 -8.10 -6.92
CA HIS A 292 -11.71 -7.66 -6.50
C HIS A 292 -11.37 -6.27 -7.07
N VAL A 293 -10.62 -5.50 -6.30
CA VAL A 293 -10.15 -4.15 -6.68
C VAL A 293 -8.65 -4.05 -6.47
N VAL A 294 -7.98 -3.33 -7.36
CA VAL A 294 -6.52 -3.16 -7.35
C VAL A 294 -6.13 -1.70 -7.53
N VAL A 295 -4.95 -1.32 -7.08
CA VAL A 295 -4.40 0.01 -7.32
C VAL A 295 -4.19 0.26 -8.81
N ASN A 296 -4.60 1.44 -9.27
CA ASN A 296 -4.33 1.91 -10.62
C ASN A 296 -2.92 2.51 -10.69
N CYS A 297 -1.95 1.72 -11.19
CA CYS A 297 -0.57 2.16 -11.40
C CYS A 297 -0.43 3.34 -12.40
N GLY A 298 -1.51 3.69 -13.11
CA GLY A 298 -1.61 4.86 -13.97
C GLY A 298 -1.84 6.19 -13.23
N GLU A 299 -2.31 6.15 -11.99
CA GLU A 299 -2.63 7.34 -11.19
C GLU A 299 -1.38 8.10 -10.74
N ALA A 300 -1.51 9.42 -10.63
CA ALA A 300 -0.41 10.30 -10.21
C ALA A 300 0.14 9.91 -8.83
N LEU A 301 -0.72 9.41 -7.94
CA LEU A 301 -0.34 8.95 -6.61
C LEU A 301 0.75 7.87 -6.64
N LEU A 302 0.62 6.89 -7.55
CA LEU A 302 1.61 5.82 -7.71
C LEU A 302 2.79 6.26 -8.57
N LYS A 303 2.54 6.96 -9.69
CA LYS A 303 3.61 7.41 -10.60
C LYS A 303 4.61 8.36 -9.94
N ASN A 304 4.13 9.22 -9.04
CA ASN A 304 4.96 10.22 -8.37
C ASN A 304 5.39 9.76 -6.95
N ASN A 305 5.23 8.48 -6.62
CA ASN A 305 5.59 7.91 -5.31
C ASN A 305 5.07 8.72 -4.11
N THR A 306 3.86 9.30 -4.21
CA THR A 306 3.32 10.22 -3.19
C THR A 306 3.08 9.53 -1.84
N TYR A 307 2.92 8.20 -1.84
CA TYR A 307 2.74 7.36 -0.65
C TYR A 307 4.04 7.08 0.11
N TRP A 308 5.20 7.29 -0.53
CA TRP A 308 6.51 6.87 -0.02
C TRP A 308 6.84 7.39 1.39
N PRO A 309 6.56 8.66 1.77
CA PRO A 309 6.88 9.14 3.12
C PRO A 309 6.20 8.34 4.23
N LEU A 310 4.95 7.94 4.00
CA LEU A 310 4.16 7.20 4.98
C LEU A 310 4.62 5.75 5.09
N VAL A 311 4.95 5.13 3.97
CA VAL A 311 5.52 3.79 3.90
C VAL A 311 6.91 3.75 4.55
N SER A 312 7.75 4.75 4.27
CA SER A 312 9.09 4.90 4.86
C SER A 312 9.02 5.02 6.39
N ASP A 313 8.13 5.88 6.90
CA ASP A 313 7.87 6.00 8.33
C ASP A 313 7.44 4.66 8.93
N PHE A 314 6.55 3.94 8.24
CA PHE A 314 6.02 2.66 8.72
C PHE A 314 7.11 1.61 8.83
N ILE A 315 7.95 1.47 7.79
CA ILE A 315 9.11 0.57 7.80
C ILE A 315 10.07 0.93 8.93
N ASN A 316 10.36 2.23 9.12
CA ASN A 316 11.25 2.68 10.19
C ASN A 316 10.70 2.31 11.57
N ILE A 317 9.39 2.44 11.80
CA ILE A 317 8.76 2.07 13.06
C ILE A 317 8.76 0.55 13.28
N LEU A 318 8.52 -0.24 12.22
CA LEU A 318 8.61 -1.70 12.27
C LEU A 318 10.02 -2.23 12.51
N SER A 319 11.07 -1.41 12.33
CA SER A 319 12.43 -1.80 12.68
C SER A 319 12.62 -2.00 14.19
N HIS A 320 11.79 -1.34 15.02
CA HIS A 320 11.81 -1.51 16.47
C HIS A 320 11.08 -2.78 16.88
N GLN A 321 11.78 -3.66 17.59
CA GLN A 321 11.25 -4.96 17.98
C GLN A 321 9.99 -4.84 18.84
N SER A 322 9.96 -3.91 19.79
CA SER A 322 8.79 -3.68 20.65
C SER A 322 7.53 -3.30 19.86
N VAL A 323 7.68 -2.50 18.80
CA VAL A 323 6.56 -2.06 17.96
C VAL A 323 6.12 -3.16 16.99
N ALA A 324 7.07 -3.84 16.34
CA ALA A 324 6.76 -4.95 15.44
C ALA A 324 6.04 -6.11 16.15
N LYS A 325 6.43 -6.42 17.40
CA LYS A 325 5.70 -7.41 18.23
C LYS A 325 4.25 -7.01 18.44
N ARG A 326 4.01 -5.74 18.79
CA ARG A 326 2.65 -5.23 18.99
C ARG A 326 1.81 -5.33 17.72
N PHE A 327 2.43 -5.13 16.55
CA PHE A 327 1.80 -5.32 15.25
C PHE A 327 1.41 -6.79 15.01
N LEU A 328 2.36 -7.72 15.23
CA LEU A 328 2.19 -9.15 14.96
C LEU A 328 1.24 -9.86 15.94
N GLU A 329 1.03 -9.29 17.13
CA GLU A 329 0.06 -9.74 18.13
C GLU A 329 -1.35 -9.22 17.84
N ASP A 330 -1.48 -8.11 17.10
CA ASP A 330 -2.77 -7.46 16.87
C ASP A 330 -3.50 -8.05 15.66
N HIS A 331 -4.45 -8.93 15.96
CA HIS A 331 -5.32 -9.57 14.98
C HIS A 331 -6.11 -8.59 14.10
N GLY A 332 -6.60 -7.46 14.65
CA GLY A 332 -7.38 -6.48 13.88
C GLY A 332 -6.50 -5.72 12.89
N LEU A 333 -5.30 -5.38 13.34
CA LEU A 333 -4.32 -4.72 12.52
C LEU A 333 -3.80 -5.61 11.39
N LEU A 334 -3.55 -6.90 11.66
CA LEU A 334 -3.17 -7.86 10.62
C LEU A 334 -4.24 -8.00 9.54
N VAL A 335 -5.53 -8.04 9.90
CA VAL A 335 -6.63 -8.05 8.91
C VAL A 335 -6.60 -6.80 8.05
N THR A 336 -6.44 -5.62 8.67
CA THR A 336 -6.42 -4.35 7.94
C THR A 336 -5.18 -4.25 7.05
N TRP A 337 -4.04 -4.77 7.50
CA TRP A 337 -2.84 -4.87 6.70
C TRP A 337 -2.99 -5.82 5.51
N MET A 338 -3.58 -7.00 5.69
CA MET A 338 -3.83 -7.90 4.56
C MET A 338 -4.82 -7.31 3.55
N ASN A 339 -5.81 -6.53 4.01
CA ASN A 339 -6.67 -5.75 3.11
C ASN A 339 -5.86 -4.72 2.31
N PHE A 340 -4.94 -3.99 2.96
CA PHE A 340 -4.04 -3.07 2.26
C PHE A 340 -3.18 -3.80 1.21
N VAL A 341 -2.55 -4.92 1.57
CA VAL A 341 -1.72 -5.72 0.65
C VAL A 341 -2.57 -6.29 -0.51
N SER A 342 -3.84 -6.61 -0.26
CA SER A 342 -4.75 -7.13 -1.29
C SER A 342 -4.98 -6.16 -2.45
N PHE A 343 -4.86 -4.84 -2.23
CA PHE A 343 -4.97 -3.85 -3.31
C PHE A 343 -3.83 -3.97 -4.34
N PHE A 344 -2.73 -4.63 -3.99
CA PHE A 344 -1.60 -4.90 -4.89
C PHE A 344 -1.65 -6.32 -5.46
N GLN A 345 -2.53 -7.19 -4.93
CA GLN A 345 -2.68 -8.57 -5.38
C GLN A 345 -3.37 -8.63 -6.74
N GLY A 346 -2.62 -9.03 -7.77
CA GLY A 346 -3.11 -9.13 -9.14
C GLY A 346 -3.23 -7.80 -9.89
N MET A 347 -2.51 -6.76 -9.44
CA MET A 347 -2.47 -5.46 -10.12
C MET A 347 -1.66 -5.52 -11.43
N ASN A 348 -1.72 -4.44 -12.23
CA ASN A 348 -0.97 -4.30 -13.50
C ASN A 348 -1.11 -5.52 -14.42
N LEU A 349 -2.35 -5.98 -14.61
CA LEU A 349 -2.67 -7.13 -15.45
C LEU A 349 -2.27 -6.91 -16.90
N ASN A 350 -1.60 -7.90 -17.50
CA ASN A 350 -1.29 -7.94 -18.92
C ASN A 350 -2.21 -8.95 -19.61
N LYS A 351 -2.85 -8.52 -20.71
CA LYS A 351 -3.61 -9.39 -21.62
C LYS A 351 -2.82 -9.53 -22.92
N ARG A 352 -2.63 -10.75 -23.43
CA ARG A 352 -1.83 -11.00 -24.64
C ARG A 352 -2.55 -10.49 -25.89
N GLU A 353 -1.85 -9.68 -26.68
CA GLU A 353 -2.38 -9.20 -27.96
C GLU A 353 -2.18 -10.25 -29.05
N LEU A 354 -3.26 -10.63 -29.72
CA LEU A 354 -3.26 -11.68 -30.75
C LEU A 354 -3.38 -11.13 -32.18
N ASN A 355 -3.92 -9.93 -32.35
CA ASN A 355 -4.25 -9.36 -33.65
C ASN A 355 -3.19 -8.35 -34.11
N GLU A 356 -3.35 -7.09 -33.71
CA GLU A 356 -2.48 -5.98 -34.08
C GLU A 356 -1.47 -5.68 -32.97
N HIS A 357 -0.35 -5.06 -33.33
CA HIS A 357 0.62 -4.58 -32.35
C HIS A 357 0.08 -3.34 -31.66
N VAL A 358 0.35 -3.19 -30.35
CA VAL A 358 -0.08 -2.01 -29.59
C VAL A 358 0.49 -0.71 -30.19
N GLU A 359 -0.34 0.31 -30.34
CA GLU A 359 0.14 1.61 -30.84
C GLU A 359 0.93 2.39 -29.78
N PHE A 360 0.63 2.16 -28.50
CA PHE A 360 1.24 2.84 -27.37
C PHE A 360 1.65 1.85 -26.28
N GLU A 361 2.91 1.93 -25.85
CA GLU A 361 3.41 1.13 -24.74
C GLU A 361 3.19 1.85 -23.40
N SER A 362 2.50 1.19 -22.48
CA SER A 362 2.31 1.69 -21.11
C SER A 362 3.60 1.57 -20.29
N GLN A 363 3.96 2.63 -19.58
CA GLN A 363 5.09 2.64 -18.63
C GLN A 363 4.65 2.41 -17.17
N THR A 364 3.39 2.01 -16.96
CA THR A 364 2.83 1.84 -15.61
C THR A 364 3.49 0.74 -14.78
N TYR A 365 4.15 -0.22 -15.42
CA TYR A 365 4.82 -1.32 -14.73
C TYR A 365 5.95 -0.87 -13.81
N TYR A 366 6.68 0.21 -14.14
CA TYR A 366 7.71 0.75 -13.25
C TYR A 366 7.12 1.16 -11.89
N ALA A 367 5.99 1.85 -11.91
CA ALA A 367 5.26 2.23 -10.70
C ALA A 367 4.69 1.00 -9.98
N ALA A 368 4.25 -0.03 -10.72
CA ALA A 368 3.73 -1.27 -10.13
C ALA A 368 4.82 -2.05 -9.35
N PHE A 369 5.98 -2.30 -9.97
CA PHE A 369 7.11 -2.98 -9.31
C PHE A 369 7.65 -2.18 -8.13
N ALA A 370 7.79 -0.85 -8.28
CA ALA A 370 8.23 0.02 -7.18
C ALA A 370 7.23 -0.04 -6.02
N ALA A 371 5.93 0.08 -6.30
CA ALA A 371 4.91 0.10 -5.26
C ALA A 371 4.79 -1.25 -4.53
N GLU A 372 4.87 -2.39 -5.22
CA GLU A 372 4.90 -3.68 -4.53
C GLU A 372 6.16 -3.83 -3.67
N LEU A 373 7.33 -3.46 -4.20
CA LEU A 373 8.59 -3.58 -3.47
C LEU A 373 8.57 -2.70 -2.20
N GLU A 374 8.20 -1.43 -2.34
CA GLU A 374 8.25 -0.46 -1.26
C GLU A 374 7.08 -0.62 -0.28
N ALA A 375 5.85 -0.71 -0.78
CA ALA A 375 4.66 -0.70 0.09
C ALA A 375 4.29 -2.09 0.62
N CYS A 376 4.69 -3.18 -0.05
CA CYS A 376 4.38 -4.54 0.39
C CYS A 376 5.62 -5.28 0.89
N ALA A 377 6.65 -5.45 0.06
CA ALA A 377 7.78 -6.31 0.39
C ALA A 377 8.68 -5.73 1.51
N GLN A 378 9.00 -4.45 1.49
CA GLN A 378 9.84 -3.86 2.56
C GLN A 378 9.21 -3.96 3.96
N PRO A 379 7.91 -3.66 4.17
CA PRO A 379 7.24 -3.94 5.43
C PRO A 379 7.22 -5.42 5.80
N MET A 380 7.03 -6.33 4.81
CA MET A 380 7.11 -7.77 5.02
C MET A 380 8.45 -8.16 5.64
N TRP A 381 9.56 -7.70 5.04
CA TRP A 381 10.92 -7.94 5.52
C TRP A 381 11.15 -7.33 6.90
N GLY A 382 10.63 -6.11 7.14
CA GLY A 382 10.65 -5.46 8.45
C GLY A 382 10.05 -6.35 9.54
N LEU A 383 8.87 -6.92 9.30
CA LEU A 383 8.20 -7.85 10.21
C LEU A 383 8.95 -9.19 10.33
N LEU A 384 9.35 -9.77 9.20
CA LEU A 384 10.05 -11.06 9.12
C LEU A 384 11.38 -11.05 9.90
N SER A 385 12.02 -9.88 9.98
CA SER A 385 13.29 -9.69 10.69
C SER A 385 13.19 -10.00 12.20
N HIS A 386 11.99 -9.92 12.78
CA HIS A 386 11.70 -10.21 14.19
C HIS A 386 11.25 -11.65 14.44
N CYS A 387 11.03 -12.44 13.38
CA CYS A 387 10.53 -13.82 13.44
C CYS A 387 11.66 -14.87 13.33
N LYS A 388 12.81 -14.64 13.97
CA LYS A 388 14.03 -15.45 13.75
C LYS A 388 14.25 -16.61 14.72
N VAL A 389 13.43 -16.73 15.77
CA VAL A 389 13.62 -17.70 16.85
C VAL A 389 12.33 -18.42 17.18
N ARG A 390 12.43 -19.60 17.79
CA ARG A 390 11.28 -20.45 18.09
C ARG A 390 10.25 -19.78 19.00
N GLU A 391 10.67 -18.89 19.90
CA GLU A 391 9.80 -18.15 20.80
C GLU A 391 8.85 -17.19 20.05
N THR A 392 9.20 -16.77 18.83
CA THR A 392 8.37 -15.87 18.02
C THR A 392 7.47 -16.60 17.03
N GLN A 393 7.32 -17.92 17.16
CA GLN A 393 6.52 -18.73 16.24
C GLN A 393 5.03 -18.33 16.17
N GLU A 394 4.48 -17.80 17.25
CA GLU A 394 3.07 -17.37 17.30
C GLU A 394 2.81 -16.21 16.33
N TYR A 395 3.75 -15.27 16.23
CA TYR A 395 3.69 -14.16 15.28
C TYR A 395 3.66 -14.65 13.84
N THR A 396 4.53 -15.61 13.50
CA THR A 396 4.56 -16.22 12.18
C THR A 396 3.25 -16.96 11.88
N ARG A 397 2.73 -17.73 12.84
CA ARG A 397 1.43 -18.42 12.70
C ARG A 397 0.28 -17.44 12.48
N ASN A 398 0.28 -16.30 13.17
CA ASN A 398 -0.73 -15.25 12.99
C ASN A 398 -0.69 -14.71 11.55
N VAL A 399 0.50 -14.33 11.05
CA VAL A 399 0.65 -13.81 9.70
C VAL A 399 0.25 -14.85 8.66
N VAL A 400 0.76 -16.08 8.77
CA VAL A 400 0.41 -17.19 7.87
C VAL A 400 -1.11 -17.38 7.80
N ARG A 401 -1.79 -17.42 8.95
CA ARG A 401 -3.25 -17.56 9.00
C ARG A 401 -3.96 -16.43 8.26
N TYR A 402 -3.63 -15.18 8.53
CA TYR A 402 -4.29 -14.05 7.88
C TYR A 402 -3.94 -13.91 6.39
N CYS A 403 -2.74 -14.32 5.98
CA CYS A 403 -2.42 -14.42 4.56
C CYS A 403 -3.31 -15.45 3.86
N LEU A 404 -3.50 -16.63 4.46
CA LEU A 404 -4.37 -17.66 3.90
C LEU A 404 -5.84 -17.22 3.84
N GLU A 405 -6.34 -16.56 4.90
CA GLU A 405 -7.69 -15.96 4.90
C GLU A 405 -7.84 -14.93 3.76
N ALA A 406 -6.88 -14.01 3.60
CA ALA A 406 -6.92 -13.00 2.54
C ALA A 406 -6.76 -13.59 1.13
N LEU A 407 -5.96 -14.66 0.98
CA LEU A 407 -5.82 -15.37 -0.30
C LEU A 407 -7.11 -16.10 -0.68
N GLN A 408 -7.78 -16.72 0.30
CA GLN A 408 -9.08 -17.36 0.07
C GLN A 408 -10.13 -16.30 -0.34
N ASP A 409 -10.21 -15.18 0.39
CA ASP A 409 -11.10 -14.07 0.03
C ASP A 409 -10.79 -13.52 -1.38
N TRP A 410 -9.51 -13.45 -1.76
CA TRP A 410 -9.10 -13.02 -3.09
C TRP A 410 -9.51 -14.00 -4.19
N PHE A 411 -9.30 -15.31 -4.00
CA PHE A 411 -9.74 -16.33 -4.95
C PHE A 411 -11.26 -16.29 -5.14
N ASP A 412 -12.02 -16.12 -4.05
CA ASP A 412 -13.47 -15.97 -4.11
C ASP A 412 -13.87 -14.67 -4.83
N ALA A 413 -13.15 -13.56 -4.59
CA ALA A 413 -13.45 -12.27 -5.20
C ALA A 413 -13.19 -12.21 -6.71
N ILE A 414 -12.21 -12.97 -7.22
CA ILE A 414 -11.97 -13.09 -8.67
C ILE A 414 -12.78 -14.22 -9.32
N ASN A 415 -13.67 -14.88 -8.57
CA ASN A 415 -14.44 -16.06 -9.00
C ASN A 415 -13.54 -17.18 -9.52
N PHE A 416 -12.40 -17.43 -8.85
CA PHE A 416 -11.49 -18.49 -9.24
C PHE A 416 -12.09 -19.87 -8.94
N VAL A 417 -11.99 -20.78 -9.92
CA VAL A 417 -12.40 -22.18 -9.77
C VAL A 417 -11.17 -23.07 -9.83
N ASP A 418 -10.73 -23.45 -11.05
CA ASP A 418 -9.63 -24.40 -11.24
C ASP A 418 -8.57 -23.93 -12.26
N GLU A 419 -8.95 -23.14 -13.27
CA GLU A 419 -8.06 -22.71 -14.35
C GLU A 419 -7.96 -21.19 -14.46
N PRO A 420 -6.74 -20.64 -14.65
CA PRO A 420 -6.57 -19.22 -14.88
C PRO A 420 -7.13 -18.82 -16.25
N ALA A 421 -7.66 -17.61 -16.34
CA ALA A 421 -8.10 -17.08 -17.62
C ALA A 421 -6.95 -17.09 -18.65
N PRO A 422 -7.20 -17.56 -19.89
CA PRO A 422 -6.17 -17.69 -20.89
C PRO A 422 -5.61 -16.32 -21.28
N ASN A 423 -4.34 -16.29 -21.67
CA ASN A 423 -3.68 -15.09 -22.20
C ASN A 423 -3.63 -13.90 -21.20
N GLN A 424 -3.78 -14.15 -19.90
CA GLN A 424 -3.62 -13.16 -18.85
C GLN A 424 -2.39 -13.46 -18.00
N VAL A 425 -1.64 -12.44 -17.61
CA VAL A 425 -0.56 -12.56 -16.62
C VAL A 425 -0.38 -11.27 -15.83
N THR A 426 -0.21 -11.42 -14.52
CA THR A 426 0.26 -10.38 -13.61
C THR A 426 1.51 -10.88 -12.92
N PHE A 427 2.50 -10.01 -12.72
CA PHE A 427 3.72 -10.31 -11.98
C PHE A 427 3.60 -9.95 -10.48
N HIS A 428 2.43 -9.50 -10.04
CA HIS A 428 2.23 -8.91 -8.71
C HIS A 428 1.36 -9.82 -7.83
N LEU A 429 2.02 -10.63 -6.99
CA LEU A 429 1.37 -11.60 -6.10
C LEU A 429 1.80 -11.42 -4.62
N PRO A 430 1.75 -10.21 -4.05
CA PRO A 430 2.32 -9.94 -2.73
C PRO A 430 1.72 -10.81 -1.62
N LEU A 431 0.44 -11.19 -1.66
CA LEU A 431 -0.12 -12.09 -0.64
C LEU A 431 0.49 -13.50 -0.70
N HIS A 432 0.77 -14.01 -1.91
CA HIS A 432 1.45 -15.30 -2.08
C HIS A 432 2.86 -15.23 -1.50
N ARG A 433 3.56 -14.12 -1.76
CA ARG A 433 4.94 -13.89 -1.33
C ARG A 433 5.04 -13.70 0.17
N TYR A 434 4.08 -13.00 0.79
CA TYR A 434 3.94 -12.93 2.24
C TYR A 434 3.80 -14.33 2.85
N TYR A 435 2.85 -15.13 2.36
CA TYR A 435 2.66 -16.49 2.84
C TYR A 435 3.94 -17.33 2.68
N ALA A 436 4.55 -17.31 1.49
CA ALA A 436 5.77 -18.04 1.18
C ALA A 436 6.93 -17.67 2.12
N MET A 437 7.17 -16.38 2.35
CA MET A 437 8.29 -15.93 3.17
C MET A 437 8.11 -16.23 4.66
N PHE A 438 6.90 -16.05 5.19
CA PHE A 438 6.61 -16.41 6.58
C PHE A 438 6.62 -17.93 6.78
N LEU A 439 6.17 -18.72 5.80
CA LEU A 439 6.29 -20.18 5.82
C LEU A 439 7.76 -20.62 5.83
N SER A 440 8.59 -20.04 4.96
CA SER A 440 10.04 -20.28 4.93
C SER A 440 10.68 -20.01 6.29
N LYS A 441 10.32 -18.87 6.91
CA LYS A 441 10.84 -18.48 8.21
C LYS A 441 10.38 -19.41 9.33
N ALA A 442 9.12 -19.84 9.32
CA ALA A 442 8.55 -20.80 10.27
C ALA A 442 9.37 -22.09 10.32
N VAL A 443 9.68 -22.64 9.16
CA VAL A 443 10.41 -23.92 9.05
C VAL A 443 11.90 -23.73 9.28
N LYS A 444 12.55 -22.80 8.56
CA LYS A 444 14.02 -22.63 8.59
C LYS A 444 14.54 -22.10 9.93
N CYS A 445 13.84 -21.15 10.55
CA CYS A 445 14.36 -20.44 11.73
C CYS A 445 13.66 -20.80 13.04
N GLN A 446 12.40 -21.23 12.99
CA GLN A 446 11.58 -21.44 14.18
C GLN A 446 11.28 -22.93 14.45
N GLU A 447 11.78 -23.82 13.58
CA GLU A 447 11.66 -25.28 13.70
C GLU A 447 10.20 -25.76 13.75
N LEU A 448 9.29 -25.04 13.07
CA LEU A 448 7.90 -25.47 12.96
C LEU A 448 7.83 -26.66 12.00
N ASP A 449 7.05 -27.65 12.40
CA ASP A 449 6.67 -28.73 11.49
C ASP A 449 5.85 -28.16 10.34
N LEU A 450 6.28 -28.45 9.11
CA LEU A 450 5.68 -27.90 7.88
C LEU A 450 4.19 -28.26 7.79
N ASP A 451 3.83 -29.50 8.14
CA ASP A 451 2.43 -29.96 8.12
C ASP A 451 1.53 -29.20 9.12
N SER A 452 2.12 -28.54 10.12
CA SER A 452 1.36 -27.76 11.11
C SER A 452 1.02 -26.32 10.66
N VAL A 453 1.52 -25.88 9.51
CA VAL A 453 1.37 -24.51 8.99
C VAL A 453 0.89 -24.44 7.54
N LEU A 454 0.84 -25.57 6.85
CA LEU A 454 0.27 -25.66 5.51
C LEU A 454 -1.26 -25.61 5.55
N PRO A 455 -1.91 -25.03 4.52
CA PRO A 455 -3.34 -25.17 4.32
C PRO A 455 -3.68 -26.57 3.77
N ASP A 456 -4.95 -26.81 3.52
CA ASP A 456 -5.40 -28.03 2.87
C ASP A 456 -4.93 -28.14 1.40
N GLN A 457 -5.13 -29.33 0.83
CA GLN A 457 -4.67 -29.65 -0.51
C GLN A 457 -5.36 -28.79 -1.59
N GLU A 458 -6.64 -28.45 -1.40
CA GLU A 458 -7.40 -27.61 -2.34
C GLU A 458 -6.79 -26.20 -2.42
N MET A 459 -6.50 -25.59 -1.27
CA MET A 459 -5.86 -24.29 -1.22
C MET A 459 -4.44 -24.35 -1.79
N LEU A 460 -3.66 -25.41 -1.52
CA LEU A 460 -2.34 -25.59 -2.15
C LEU A 460 -2.42 -25.66 -3.68
N MET A 461 -3.42 -26.33 -4.23
CA MET A 461 -3.67 -26.35 -5.66
C MET A 461 -3.93 -24.94 -6.20
N LYS A 462 -4.77 -24.13 -5.52
CA LYS A 462 -5.03 -22.73 -5.91
C LYS A 462 -3.78 -21.85 -5.83
N LEU A 463 -3.01 -21.95 -4.74
CA LEU A 463 -1.78 -21.19 -4.51
C LEU A 463 -0.69 -21.43 -5.57
N MET A 464 -0.67 -22.62 -6.16
CA MET A 464 0.30 -22.98 -7.21
C MET A 464 0.05 -22.23 -8.53
N ILE A 465 -1.21 -21.90 -8.83
CA ILE A 465 -1.65 -21.61 -10.21
C ILE A 465 -1.05 -20.33 -10.77
N HIS A 466 -1.05 -19.25 -9.99
CA HIS A 466 -0.62 -17.94 -10.47
C HIS A 466 0.92 -17.82 -10.52
N PRO A 467 1.68 -18.29 -9.51
CA PRO A 467 3.13 -18.41 -9.64
C PRO A 467 3.56 -19.29 -10.82
N LEU A 468 2.88 -20.43 -11.06
CA LEU A 468 3.18 -21.29 -12.21
C LEU A 468 2.83 -20.60 -13.54
N GLN A 469 1.73 -19.84 -13.59
CA GLN A 469 1.35 -19.06 -14.76
C GLN A 469 2.41 -18.02 -15.12
N ILE A 470 3.01 -17.35 -14.12
CA ILE A 470 4.14 -16.43 -14.37
C ILE A 470 5.29 -17.16 -15.07
N GLN A 471 5.66 -18.36 -14.61
CA GLN A 471 6.76 -19.13 -15.21
C GLN A 471 6.48 -19.55 -16.65
N ALA A 472 5.25 -20.01 -16.93
CA ALA A 472 4.82 -20.31 -18.30
C ALA A 472 4.86 -19.05 -19.19
N SER A 473 4.32 -17.92 -18.69
CA SER A 473 4.31 -16.65 -19.43
C SER A 473 5.72 -16.08 -19.66
N LEU A 474 6.68 -16.29 -18.75
CA LEU A 474 8.09 -15.96 -19.02
C LEU A 474 8.62 -16.73 -20.23
N ALA A 475 8.34 -18.03 -20.33
CA ALA A 475 8.74 -18.83 -21.49
C ALA A 475 8.06 -18.36 -22.78
N GLU A 476 6.78 -17.97 -22.72
CA GLU A 476 6.06 -17.38 -23.85
C GLU A 476 6.70 -16.05 -24.29
N ILE A 477 7.04 -15.16 -23.35
CA ILE A 477 7.67 -13.86 -23.63
C ILE A 477 9.05 -14.06 -24.27
N HIS A 478 9.86 -14.98 -23.75
CA HIS A 478 11.16 -15.33 -24.33
C HIS A 478 11.03 -15.99 -25.71
N SER A 479 9.94 -16.71 -25.95
CA SER A 479 9.58 -17.28 -27.26
C SER A 479 8.95 -16.26 -28.21
N ASN A 480 8.93 -14.96 -27.88
CA ASN A 480 8.33 -13.87 -28.65
C ASN A 480 6.81 -13.99 -28.91
N MET A 481 6.11 -14.84 -28.16
CA MET A 481 4.66 -15.03 -28.28
C MET A 481 3.88 -13.76 -27.91
N TRP A 482 4.47 -12.88 -27.10
CA TRP A 482 3.92 -11.59 -26.64
C TRP A 482 4.44 -10.38 -27.43
N VAL A 483 5.07 -10.58 -28.60
CA VAL A 483 5.68 -9.48 -29.39
C VAL A 483 4.71 -8.34 -29.75
N ARG A 484 3.41 -8.63 -29.85
CA ARG A 484 2.37 -7.64 -30.13
C ARG A 484 2.09 -6.69 -28.96
N ASN A 485 2.46 -7.07 -27.73
CA ASN A 485 2.28 -6.25 -26.51
C ASN A 485 3.34 -5.16 -26.32
N GLY A 486 4.28 -5.00 -27.26
CA GLY A 486 5.38 -4.03 -27.17
C GLY A 486 6.62 -4.57 -26.44
N LEU A 487 7.67 -3.75 -26.37
CA LEU A 487 8.89 -4.08 -25.62
C LEU A 487 8.69 -4.07 -24.10
N GLN A 488 7.71 -3.30 -23.61
CA GLN A 488 7.40 -3.20 -22.18
C GLN A 488 7.19 -4.56 -21.49
N ILE A 489 6.58 -5.56 -22.16
CA ILE A 489 6.33 -6.88 -21.56
C ILE A 489 7.65 -7.63 -21.29
N LYS A 490 8.65 -7.44 -22.16
CA LYS A 490 10.01 -7.95 -21.94
C LYS A 490 10.68 -7.20 -20.79
N GLY A 491 10.44 -5.89 -20.68
CA GLY A 491 10.86 -5.08 -19.54
C GLY A 491 10.34 -5.65 -18.21
N GLN A 492 9.04 -5.95 -18.12
CA GLN A 492 8.44 -6.56 -16.93
C GLN A 492 9.06 -7.92 -16.59
N ALA A 493 9.17 -8.82 -17.58
CA ALA A 493 9.79 -10.13 -17.40
C ALA A 493 11.23 -10.02 -16.88
N MET A 494 12.01 -9.08 -17.42
CA MET A 494 13.37 -8.82 -16.96
C MET A 494 13.40 -8.26 -15.53
N THR A 495 12.54 -7.30 -15.19
CA THR A 495 12.46 -6.72 -13.84
C THR A 495 12.09 -7.78 -12.81
N TYR A 496 11.14 -8.68 -13.12
CA TYR A 496 10.72 -9.76 -12.23
C TYR A 496 11.87 -10.72 -11.84
N VAL A 497 12.81 -10.98 -12.74
CA VAL A 497 13.97 -11.87 -12.50
C VAL A 497 15.26 -11.12 -12.15
N GLN A 498 15.25 -9.79 -12.19
CA GLN A 498 16.46 -8.98 -11.95
C GLN A 498 16.92 -9.11 -10.50
N SER A 499 18.24 -9.11 -10.27
CA SER A 499 18.83 -9.34 -8.94
C SER A 499 18.34 -8.40 -7.83
N HIS A 500 17.96 -7.17 -8.16
CA HIS A 500 17.46 -6.20 -7.19
C HIS A 500 16.04 -6.52 -6.71
N PHE A 501 15.28 -7.28 -7.51
CA PHE A 501 13.89 -7.62 -7.23
C PHE A 501 13.71 -9.09 -6.87
N CYS A 502 14.61 -9.99 -7.29
CA CYS A 502 14.39 -11.43 -7.25
C CYS A 502 14.04 -11.95 -5.85
N ASN A 503 14.75 -11.50 -4.82
CA ASN A 503 14.51 -11.87 -3.42
C ASN A 503 13.08 -11.53 -2.94
N SER A 504 12.44 -10.51 -3.54
CA SER A 504 11.07 -10.10 -3.22
C SER A 504 10.04 -10.46 -4.30
N MET A 505 10.44 -11.16 -5.37
CA MET A 505 9.60 -11.47 -6.53
C MET A 505 9.68 -12.97 -6.86
N ILE A 506 10.59 -13.38 -7.75
CA ILE A 506 10.69 -14.76 -8.22
C ILE A 506 11.12 -15.75 -7.13
N ASP A 507 11.99 -15.38 -6.19
CA ASP A 507 12.52 -16.34 -5.21
C ASP A 507 11.42 -16.86 -4.25
N PRO A 508 10.55 -16.00 -3.69
CA PRO A 508 9.36 -16.46 -2.96
C PRO A 508 8.39 -17.29 -3.81
N ASP A 509 8.19 -16.93 -5.09
CA ASP A 509 7.29 -17.62 -6.00
C ASP A 509 7.80 -19.05 -6.31
N ILE A 510 9.11 -19.21 -6.54
CA ILE A 510 9.75 -20.53 -6.71
C ILE A 510 9.68 -21.34 -5.42
N TYR A 511 9.92 -20.71 -4.26
CA TYR A 511 9.79 -21.40 -2.98
C TYR A 511 8.36 -21.93 -2.76
N LEU A 512 7.33 -21.14 -3.06
CA LEU A 512 5.94 -21.58 -2.96
C LEU A 512 5.65 -22.75 -3.91
N LEU A 513 6.13 -22.69 -5.16
CA LEU A 513 6.00 -23.79 -6.11
C LEU A 513 6.71 -25.06 -5.64
N GLN A 514 7.87 -24.95 -4.98
CA GLN A 514 8.57 -26.08 -4.39
C GLN A 514 7.79 -26.72 -3.24
N VAL A 515 7.16 -25.90 -2.39
CA VAL A 515 6.27 -26.38 -1.33
C VAL A 515 5.10 -27.14 -1.94
N CYS A 516 4.43 -26.59 -2.96
CA CYS A 516 3.35 -27.28 -3.67
C CYS A 516 3.83 -28.60 -4.30
N ALA A 517 4.98 -28.60 -4.98
CA ALA A 517 5.56 -29.81 -5.58
C ALA A 517 5.85 -30.91 -4.56
N SER A 518 6.21 -30.54 -3.32
CA SER A 518 6.53 -31.50 -2.26
C SER A 518 5.30 -32.14 -1.60
N ARG A 519 4.10 -31.56 -1.78
CA ARG A 519 2.87 -31.95 -1.05
C ARG A 519 1.71 -32.34 -1.95
N LEU A 520 1.65 -31.85 -3.17
CA LEU A 520 0.65 -32.24 -4.16
C LEU A 520 1.00 -33.59 -4.78
N ASP A 521 0.00 -34.23 -5.38
CA ASP A 521 0.21 -35.44 -6.17
C ASP A 521 1.21 -35.16 -7.32
N PRO A 522 2.26 -35.98 -7.48
CA PRO A 522 3.29 -35.74 -8.49
C PRO A 522 2.74 -35.72 -9.93
N ASP A 523 1.77 -36.57 -10.24
CA ASP A 523 1.17 -36.64 -11.58
C ASP A 523 0.34 -35.37 -11.84
N TYR A 524 -0.44 -34.91 -10.85
CA TYR A 524 -1.13 -33.63 -10.92
C TYR A 524 -0.18 -32.46 -11.12
N PHE A 525 0.90 -32.38 -10.33
CA PHE A 525 1.86 -31.26 -10.41
C PHE A 525 2.53 -31.21 -11.78
N ILE A 526 3.08 -32.34 -12.25
CA ILE A 526 3.76 -32.42 -13.55
C ILE A 526 2.80 -32.17 -14.71
N SER A 527 1.58 -32.70 -14.64
CA SER A 527 0.55 -32.45 -15.67
C SER A 527 0.21 -30.96 -15.72
N SER A 528 -0.01 -30.33 -14.57
CA SER A 528 -0.28 -28.89 -14.48
C SER A 528 0.85 -28.06 -15.10
N VAL A 529 2.12 -28.43 -14.85
CA VAL A 529 3.27 -27.75 -15.47
C VAL A 529 3.19 -27.87 -17.00
N PHE A 530 3.09 -29.07 -17.54
CA PHE A 530 3.12 -29.25 -19.00
C PHE A 530 1.88 -28.70 -19.71
N GLU A 531 0.71 -28.71 -19.06
CA GLU A 531 -0.51 -28.07 -19.54
C GLU A 531 -0.33 -26.55 -19.64
N ARG A 532 0.18 -25.90 -18.59
CA ARG A 532 0.39 -24.44 -18.57
C ARG A 532 1.43 -23.98 -19.59
N PHE A 533 2.48 -24.78 -19.79
CA PHE A 533 3.46 -24.54 -20.86
C PHE A 533 2.97 -24.95 -22.26
N LYS A 534 1.79 -25.57 -22.36
CA LYS A 534 1.15 -25.99 -23.62
C LYS A 534 1.95 -27.03 -24.40
N VAL A 535 2.63 -27.94 -23.70
CA VAL A 535 3.56 -28.92 -24.29
C VAL A 535 3.16 -30.38 -24.08
N VAL A 536 1.99 -30.63 -23.48
CA VAL A 536 1.49 -32.01 -23.22
C VAL A 536 1.50 -32.85 -24.48
N ASP A 537 1.01 -32.33 -25.60
CA ASP A 537 0.93 -33.07 -26.86
C ASP A 537 2.29 -33.56 -27.33
N LEU A 538 3.37 -32.81 -27.09
CA LEU A 538 4.76 -33.14 -27.47
C LEU A 538 5.36 -34.29 -26.65
N LEU A 539 4.82 -34.56 -25.48
CA LEU A 539 5.33 -35.57 -24.54
C LEU A 539 4.60 -36.91 -24.68
N THR A 540 3.67 -37.01 -25.62
CA THR A 540 2.94 -38.24 -25.90
C THR A 540 3.76 -39.20 -26.79
N MET A 541 3.48 -40.51 -26.68
CA MET A 541 4.06 -41.54 -27.55
C MET A 541 3.34 -41.68 -28.90
N ALA A 542 2.54 -40.68 -29.29
CA ALA A 542 1.81 -40.70 -30.56
C ALA A 542 2.79 -40.68 -31.76
N SER A 543 2.40 -41.31 -32.87
CA SER A 543 3.23 -41.31 -34.09
C SER A 543 3.20 -39.98 -34.84
N GLN A 544 2.20 -39.15 -34.55
CA GLN A 544 2.06 -37.79 -35.07
C GLN A 544 1.63 -36.90 -33.91
N HIS A 545 2.41 -35.86 -33.66
CA HIS A 545 2.15 -34.85 -32.65
C HIS A 545 1.49 -33.67 -33.35
N GLN A 546 0.31 -33.26 -32.87
CA GLN A 546 -0.37 -32.08 -33.38
C GLN A 546 -0.81 -31.23 -32.19
N ASN A 547 -0.03 -30.20 -31.88
CA ASN A 547 -0.39 -29.21 -30.88
C ASN A 547 -1.43 -28.26 -31.47
N THR A 548 -2.60 -28.14 -30.84
CA THR A 548 -3.65 -27.21 -31.30
C THR A 548 -3.55 -25.81 -30.69
N VAL A 549 -2.64 -25.62 -29.73
CA VAL A 549 -2.53 -24.39 -28.93
C VAL A 549 -1.28 -23.58 -29.29
N LEU A 550 -0.18 -24.24 -29.66
CA LEU A 550 1.08 -23.63 -30.08
C LEU A 550 1.29 -23.77 -31.58
N ASP A 551 1.82 -22.73 -32.20
CA ASP A 551 2.39 -22.83 -33.55
C ASP A 551 3.68 -23.67 -33.51
N ALA A 552 3.94 -24.43 -34.58
CA ALA A 552 5.08 -25.34 -34.68
C ALA A 552 6.46 -24.68 -34.44
N GLU A 553 6.57 -23.36 -34.65
CA GLU A 553 7.80 -22.60 -34.39
C GLU A 553 8.08 -22.38 -32.88
N HIS A 554 7.03 -22.36 -32.04
CA HIS A 554 7.11 -22.10 -30.60
C HIS A 554 7.17 -23.39 -29.76
N GLU A 555 6.77 -24.53 -30.32
CA GLU A 555 6.72 -25.83 -29.60
C GLU A 555 8.03 -26.17 -28.89
N ARG A 556 9.17 -26.07 -29.60
CA ARG A 556 10.49 -26.42 -29.04
C ARG A 556 10.92 -25.47 -27.92
N SER A 557 10.73 -24.16 -28.10
CA SER A 557 11.15 -23.17 -27.11
C SER A 557 10.28 -23.22 -25.86
N MET A 558 8.98 -23.52 -26.00
CA MET A 558 8.09 -23.74 -24.87
C MET A 558 8.44 -25.02 -24.10
N LEU A 559 8.81 -26.11 -24.79
CA LEU A 559 9.28 -27.33 -24.14
C LEU A 559 10.60 -27.10 -23.40
N GLU A 560 11.55 -26.39 -24.01
CA GLU A 560 12.78 -25.96 -23.34
C GLU A 560 12.48 -25.10 -22.11
N GLY A 561 11.52 -24.19 -22.20
CA GLY A 561 11.04 -23.38 -21.07
C GLY A 561 10.50 -24.23 -19.92
N ALA A 562 9.66 -25.23 -20.21
CA ALA A 562 9.10 -26.13 -19.21
C ALA A 562 10.19 -26.95 -18.50
N LEU A 563 11.14 -27.51 -19.26
CA LEU A 563 12.25 -28.27 -18.72
C LEU A 563 13.20 -27.37 -17.90
N THR A 564 13.46 -26.15 -18.37
CA THR A 564 14.28 -25.15 -17.66
C THR A 564 13.62 -24.76 -16.34
N PHE A 565 12.29 -24.56 -16.32
CA PHE A 565 11.56 -24.32 -15.09
C PHE A 565 11.71 -25.48 -14.08
N LEU A 566 11.59 -26.74 -14.52
CA LEU A 566 11.83 -27.88 -13.63
C LEU A 566 13.27 -27.92 -13.09
N VAL A 567 14.26 -27.54 -13.90
CA VAL A 567 15.65 -27.40 -13.44
C VAL A 567 15.77 -26.30 -12.40
N ILE A 568 15.16 -25.13 -12.61
CA ILE A 568 15.13 -24.02 -11.62
C ILE A 568 14.48 -24.50 -10.32
N LEU A 569 13.33 -25.16 -10.40
CA LEU A 569 12.59 -25.67 -9.26
C LEU A 569 13.43 -26.64 -8.41
N LEU A 570 14.28 -27.46 -9.03
CA LEU A 570 15.14 -28.41 -8.32
C LEU A 570 16.47 -27.81 -7.83
N SER A 571 16.97 -26.75 -8.49
CA SER A 571 18.30 -26.19 -8.23
C SER A 571 18.30 -24.97 -7.31
N LEU A 572 17.27 -24.11 -7.39
CA LEU A 572 17.18 -22.87 -6.63
C LEU A 572 16.68 -23.14 -5.20
N ARG A 573 17.59 -23.49 -4.29
CA ARG A 573 17.25 -23.92 -2.91
C ARG A 573 17.44 -22.83 -1.84
N LEU A 574 17.40 -21.56 -2.22
CA LEU A 574 17.62 -20.40 -1.35
C LEU A 574 16.78 -20.46 -0.06
N HIS A 575 15.51 -20.82 -0.20
CA HIS A 575 14.56 -20.94 0.92
C HIS A 575 14.29 -22.39 1.35
N LEU A 576 15.02 -23.37 0.80
CA LEU A 576 14.91 -24.81 1.08
C LEU A 576 16.12 -25.35 1.86
N GLY A 577 16.31 -24.86 3.08
CA GLY A 577 17.23 -25.45 4.04
C GLY A 577 18.73 -25.18 3.80
N MET A 578 19.11 -24.41 2.77
CA MET A 578 20.48 -23.90 2.65
C MET A 578 20.80 -22.97 3.83
N SER A 579 21.98 -23.18 4.42
CA SER A 579 22.56 -22.27 5.40
C SER A 579 22.95 -20.94 4.75
N ASP A 580 23.04 -19.88 5.53
CA ASP A 580 23.38 -18.54 5.01
C ASP A 580 24.79 -18.53 4.37
N ASP A 581 25.73 -19.34 4.88
CA ASP A 581 27.06 -19.55 4.30
C ASP A 581 27.00 -20.26 2.92
N GLU A 582 26.07 -21.18 2.74
CA GLU A 582 25.88 -21.87 1.46
C GLU A 582 25.22 -20.97 0.43
N ILE A 583 24.24 -20.16 0.84
CA ILE A 583 23.59 -19.15 0.00
C ILE A 583 24.65 -18.15 -0.47
N LEU A 584 25.40 -17.57 0.47
CA LEU A 584 26.49 -16.64 0.17
C LEU A 584 27.51 -17.24 -0.79
N ARG A 585 27.94 -18.48 -0.54
CA ARG A 585 28.88 -19.17 -1.43
C ARG A 585 28.29 -19.34 -2.83
N ALA A 586 27.04 -19.74 -2.95
CA ALA A 586 26.37 -19.93 -4.24
C ALA A 586 26.28 -18.60 -5.02
N GLU A 587 25.92 -17.51 -4.35
CA GLU A 587 25.87 -16.17 -4.96
C GLU A 587 27.25 -15.69 -5.39
N MET A 588 28.27 -15.85 -4.55
CA MET A 588 29.66 -15.53 -4.89
C MET A 588 30.12 -16.31 -6.13
N VAL A 589 29.85 -17.61 -6.17
CA VAL A 589 30.19 -18.46 -7.33
C VAL A 589 29.45 -17.98 -8.58
N ALA A 590 28.15 -17.71 -8.49
CA ALA A 590 27.37 -17.22 -9.63
C ALA A 590 27.90 -15.89 -10.19
N GLN A 591 28.23 -14.94 -9.32
CA GLN A 591 28.78 -13.64 -9.73
C GLN A 591 30.18 -13.76 -10.36
N LEU A 592 31.03 -14.64 -9.83
CA LEU A 592 32.38 -14.88 -10.33
C LEU A 592 32.42 -15.74 -11.60
N CYS A 593 31.42 -16.60 -11.81
CA CYS A 593 31.29 -17.36 -13.06
C CYS A 593 31.02 -16.46 -14.27
N MET A 594 30.38 -15.31 -14.07
CA MET A 594 30.06 -14.38 -15.16
C MET A 594 31.27 -13.55 -15.59
N ASN A 595 32.05 -13.03 -14.64
CA ASN A 595 33.27 -12.26 -14.88
C ASN A 595 34.10 -12.18 -13.59
N ASP A 596 35.40 -11.91 -13.70
CA ASP A 596 36.24 -11.55 -12.56
C ASP A 596 35.68 -10.29 -11.86
N ARG A 597 35.57 -10.34 -10.53
CA ARG A 597 35.06 -9.23 -9.71
C ARG A 597 36.04 -8.90 -8.59
N THR A 598 36.15 -7.62 -8.23
CA THR A 598 36.83 -7.21 -7.01
C THR A 598 35.97 -7.56 -5.79
N HIS A 599 36.60 -7.64 -4.61
CA HIS A 599 35.88 -7.85 -3.35
C HIS A 599 34.78 -6.78 -3.12
N SER A 600 35.06 -5.51 -3.42
CA SER A 600 34.07 -4.43 -3.29
C SER A 600 32.88 -4.63 -4.24
N SER A 601 33.13 -5.02 -5.50
CA SER A 601 32.05 -5.27 -6.46
C SER A 601 31.20 -6.46 -6.08
N LEU A 602 31.76 -7.48 -5.40
CA LEU A 602 30.96 -8.60 -4.89
C LEU A 602 30.07 -8.16 -3.73
N LEU A 603 30.58 -7.34 -2.81
CA LEU A 603 29.76 -6.78 -1.72
C LEU A 603 28.60 -5.92 -2.23
N ASP A 604 28.79 -5.20 -3.34
CA ASP A 604 27.72 -4.39 -3.94
C ASP A 604 26.65 -5.22 -4.68
N LEU A 605 27.00 -6.45 -5.12
CA LEU A 605 26.13 -7.30 -5.95
C LEU A 605 25.41 -8.40 -5.16
N ILE A 606 25.99 -8.83 -4.04
CA ILE A 606 25.44 -9.84 -3.14
C ILE A 606 24.50 -9.13 -2.18
N SER A 607 23.21 -9.43 -2.27
CA SER A 607 22.17 -8.77 -1.48
C SER A 607 21.76 -9.69 -0.33
N PHE A 608 22.00 -9.26 0.91
CA PHE A 608 21.51 -9.95 2.12
C PHE A 608 20.24 -9.33 2.66
#